data_AF-A0A9E3QAY2-F1
#
_entry.id   AF-A0A9E3QAY2-F1
#
_cell.length_a   1.000
_cell.length_b   1.000
_cell.length_c   1.000
_cell.angle_alpha   90.00
_cell.angle_beta   90.00
_cell.angle_gamma   90.00
#
_symmetry.space_group_name_H-M   'P 1'
#
loop_
_entity.id
_entity.type
_entity.pdbx_description
1 polymer ?
#
loop_
_entity_poly.entity_id
_entity_poly.type
_entity_poly.pdbx_seq_one_letter_code
_entity_poly.pdbx_strand_id
1 'polypeptide(L)'
;MLVQGFLAVSQGSSGTAYAPNSSSLNTFLEPVLAASVQKQTPFTPLEETGDMPGVSPIAAAAIVAYPRIAYHSPYTINLSNALPGITRGLLPRTPFQRTAQTAWGPHKFNRPPKLPTGQGAAWLQQRLLTVYSQAIGVTYQHHYNPFWKPAQGSPWNVVSIGSQDRGIDCTNLTAFAYADALGIWMTGMTTRQAGIGITPGWQSWISIPPPLAGLVQVQILKPPAVRNQTTYQTFVNSLQPGDILFINKKPTAGKQPNPSGSVHAITYLGSYGSQDGSPNPNLIIDSTGNAPPHFDSNGKIIPGGVHIRPLGAPGTVNDWYFTHVDHVLRLIVPTPTQAPTGGSSNT
;
A
#
# COMPACT_ATOMS: atom_id res chain seq x y z
N MET A 1 -32.24 41.34 36.04
CA MET A 1 -31.28 40.23 36.16
C MET A 1 -31.83 39.06 35.36
N LEU A 2 -31.40 38.93 34.10
CA LEU A 2 -31.50 37.75 33.21
C LEU A 2 -31.01 38.21 31.83
N VAL A 3 -29.80 37.77 31.47
CA VAL A 3 -29.19 37.96 30.15
C VAL A 3 -29.24 36.59 29.46
N GLN A 4 -29.96 36.47 28.35
CA GLN A 4 -29.89 35.32 27.46
C GLN A 4 -28.93 35.65 26.31
N GLY A 5 -27.78 35.00 26.29
CA GLY A 5 -26.85 34.99 25.16
C GLY A 5 -27.02 33.73 24.34
N PHE A 6 -27.27 33.88 23.04
CA PHE A 6 -27.21 32.81 22.05
C PHE A 6 -25.75 32.53 21.68
N LEU A 7 -25.30 31.29 21.90
CA LEU A 7 -24.06 30.76 21.31
C LEU A 7 -24.42 29.92 20.10
N ALA A 8 -23.99 30.37 18.92
CA ALA A 8 -23.98 29.57 17.70
C ALA A 8 -22.76 28.65 17.73
N VAL A 9 -22.98 27.34 17.73
CA VAL A 9 -21.93 26.32 17.56
C VAL A 9 -21.88 25.94 16.09
N SER A 10 -20.73 26.19 15.46
CA SER A 10 -20.44 25.77 14.09
C SER A 10 -20.36 24.24 13.98
N GLN A 11 -21.11 23.66 13.05
CA GLN A 11 -20.99 22.24 12.73
C GLN A 11 -19.67 21.95 12.02
N GLY A 12 -18.76 21.27 12.72
CA GLY A 12 -17.61 20.60 12.11
C GLY A 12 -18.07 19.32 11.42
N SER A 13 -17.71 19.17 10.15
CA SER A 13 -17.96 17.96 9.36
C SER A 13 -17.14 16.79 9.88
N SER A 14 -17.77 15.93 10.69
CA SER A 14 -17.22 14.62 11.05
C SER A 14 -17.26 13.70 9.83
N GLY A 15 -16.09 13.40 9.25
CA GLY A 15 -15.95 12.27 8.35
C GLY A 15 -16.34 11.00 9.10
N THR A 16 -17.39 10.31 8.64
CA THR A 16 -17.81 9.04 9.22
C THR A 16 -16.75 7.99 8.94
N ALA A 17 -15.89 7.73 9.93
CA ALA A 17 -15.15 6.49 10.00
C ALA A 17 -16.18 5.35 10.05
N TYR A 18 -16.14 4.45 9.08
CA TYR A 18 -17.05 3.32 9.01
C TYR A 18 -16.75 2.37 10.17
N ALA A 19 -17.61 2.36 11.19
CA ALA A 19 -17.56 1.34 12.22
C ALA A 19 -17.90 -0.01 11.57
N PRO A 20 -17.03 -1.04 11.62
CA PRO A 20 -17.40 -2.35 11.14
C PRO A 20 -18.48 -2.92 12.06
N ASN A 21 -19.71 -3.05 11.54
CA ASN A 21 -20.79 -3.76 12.22
C ASN A 21 -20.32 -5.17 12.59
N SER A 22 -20.33 -5.42 13.90
CA SER A 22 -20.07 -6.68 14.57
C SER A 22 -21.29 -7.59 14.52
N SER A 23 -21.21 -8.73 13.81
CA SER A 23 -21.92 -9.97 14.17
C SER A 23 -21.56 -11.13 13.21
N SER A 24 -20.35 -11.65 13.33
CA SER A 24 -20.08 -13.07 13.08
C SER A 24 -18.78 -13.41 13.80
N LEU A 25 -18.87 -14.22 14.85
CA LEU A 25 -17.73 -14.79 15.57
C LEU A 25 -16.93 -15.67 14.59
N ASN A 26 -15.93 -15.09 13.94
CA ASN A 26 -15.05 -15.81 13.02
C ASN A 26 -13.66 -15.90 13.65
N THR A 27 -13.43 -17.06 14.26
CA THR A 27 -12.13 -17.56 14.71
C THR A 27 -11.20 -17.72 13.51
N PHE A 28 -9.98 -17.20 13.60
CA PHE A 28 -8.98 -17.25 12.51
C PHE A 28 -8.28 -18.61 12.52
N LEU A 29 -8.15 -19.31 11.40
CA LEU A 29 -7.58 -20.66 11.33
C LEU A 29 -6.29 -20.63 10.51
N GLU A 30 -5.11 -20.81 11.13
CA GLU A 30 -3.86 -21.07 10.41
C GLU A 30 -3.43 -22.55 10.57
N PRO A 31 -2.85 -23.17 9.52
CA PRO A 31 -2.26 -24.50 9.63
C PRO A 31 -0.96 -24.46 10.45
N VAL A 32 -0.92 -25.20 11.56
CA VAL A 32 0.32 -25.50 12.28
C VAL A 32 1.09 -26.55 11.49
N LEU A 33 2.25 -26.18 10.95
CA LEU A 33 3.22 -27.16 10.50
C LEU A 33 3.66 -27.97 11.74
N ALA A 34 3.35 -29.27 11.73
CA ALA A 34 3.66 -30.17 12.83
C ALA A 34 5.14 -30.07 13.23
N ALA A 35 5.39 -30.14 14.54
CA ALA A 35 6.67 -29.94 15.22
C ALA A 35 7.78 -30.97 14.88
N SER A 36 7.74 -31.64 13.73
CA SER A 36 8.73 -32.64 13.31
C SER A 36 9.79 -32.13 12.33
N VAL A 37 9.80 -30.84 11.95
CA VAL A 37 10.86 -30.25 11.11
C VAL A 37 11.75 -29.34 11.95
N GLN A 38 12.46 -29.94 12.90
CA GLN A 38 13.52 -29.30 13.70
C GLN A 38 14.87 -29.27 12.95
N LYS A 39 14.83 -29.07 11.63
CA LYS A 39 16.00 -28.70 10.83
C LYS A 39 15.68 -27.42 10.10
N GLN A 40 16.54 -26.43 10.28
CA GLN A 40 16.56 -25.12 9.64
C GLN A 40 16.35 -25.21 8.12
N THR A 41 15.10 -25.32 7.67
CA THR A 41 14.74 -24.99 6.30
C THR A 41 14.48 -23.49 6.27
N PRO A 42 15.15 -22.72 5.38
CA PRO A 42 14.84 -21.32 5.21
C PRO A 42 13.38 -21.21 4.75
N PHE A 43 12.61 -20.40 5.48
CA PHE A 43 11.20 -20.16 5.18
C PHE A 43 11.04 -19.71 3.71
N THR A 44 10.04 -20.30 3.07
CA THR A 44 9.60 -20.08 1.69
C THR A 44 8.30 -19.28 1.85
N PRO A 45 8.27 -17.97 1.52
CA PRO A 45 7.04 -17.18 1.54
C PRO A 45 5.91 -17.93 0.83
N LEU A 46 4.67 -17.80 1.31
CA LEU A 46 3.50 -18.28 0.55
C LEU A 46 3.37 -17.60 -0.83
N GLU A 47 4.11 -16.52 -1.05
CA GLU A 47 4.32 -15.86 -2.35
C GLU A 47 5.13 -16.73 -3.34
N GLU A 48 5.74 -17.83 -2.88
CA GLU A 48 6.76 -18.59 -3.62
C GLU A 48 6.25 -19.85 -4.33
N THR A 49 5.01 -20.28 -4.08
CA THR A 49 4.34 -21.21 -5.01
C THR A 49 3.83 -20.39 -6.17
N GLY A 50 4.69 -20.17 -7.18
CA GLY A 50 4.26 -19.58 -8.44
C GLY A 50 2.92 -20.17 -8.88
N ASP A 51 1.98 -19.30 -9.19
CA ASP A 51 0.59 -19.60 -9.55
C ASP A 51 0.52 -20.50 -10.79
N MET A 52 0.71 -21.80 -10.55
CA MET A 52 0.51 -22.85 -11.53
C MET A 52 -0.91 -23.42 -11.33
N PRO A 53 -1.72 -23.52 -12.39
CA PRO A 53 -2.93 -24.33 -12.32
C PRO A 53 -2.55 -25.78 -11.99
N GLY A 54 -3.08 -26.32 -10.89
CA GLY A 54 -2.89 -27.73 -10.53
C GLY A 54 -2.21 -28.02 -9.18
N VAL A 55 -2.15 -27.07 -8.24
CA VAL A 55 -1.67 -27.39 -6.88
C VAL A 55 -2.72 -28.23 -6.14
N SER A 56 -2.35 -29.47 -5.80
CA SER A 56 -3.18 -30.39 -5.01
C SER A 56 -3.52 -29.82 -3.62
N PRO A 57 -4.69 -30.18 -3.05
CA PRO A 57 -5.08 -29.73 -1.73
C PRO A 57 -4.04 -30.15 -0.67
N ILE A 58 -3.55 -29.16 0.08
CA ILE A 58 -2.65 -29.38 1.21
C ILE A 58 -3.39 -30.26 2.24
N ALA A 59 -2.74 -31.36 2.66
CA ALA A 59 -3.26 -32.24 3.69
C ALA A 59 -3.60 -31.46 4.96
N ALA A 60 -4.74 -31.78 5.58
CA ALA A 60 -5.30 -31.08 6.73
C ALA A 60 -4.30 -30.99 7.90
N ALA A 61 -3.59 -29.88 7.99
CA ALA A 61 -2.75 -29.54 9.13
C ALA A 61 -3.63 -29.11 10.32
N ALA A 62 -3.14 -29.35 11.54
CA ALA A 62 -3.82 -28.96 12.76
C ALA A 62 -4.11 -27.45 12.76
N ILE A 63 -5.36 -27.11 13.00
CA ILE A 63 -5.89 -25.76 12.87
C ILE A 63 -5.72 -25.03 14.21
N VAL A 64 -4.97 -23.92 14.24
CA VAL A 64 -4.94 -23.03 15.41
C VAL A 64 -5.80 -21.81 15.15
N ALA A 65 -6.78 -21.67 16.04
CA ALA A 65 -7.65 -20.54 16.23
C ALA A 65 -6.89 -19.33 16.80
N TYR A 66 -6.52 -18.34 15.99
CA TYR A 66 -6.06 -17.06 16.54
C TYR A 66 -7.27 -16.19 16.91
N PRO A 67 -7.36 -15.70 18.16
CA PRO A 67 -8.36 -14.70 18.51
C PRO A 67 -8.12 -13.44 17.67
N ARG A 68 -9.20 -12.76 17.26
CA ARG A 68 -9.07 -11.41 16.67
C ARG A 68 -8.29 -10.54 17.66
N ILE A 69 -7.05 -10.21 17.31
CA ILE A 69 -6.28 -9.23 18.05
C ILE A 69 -6.97 -7.88 17.80
N ALA A 70 -7.55 -7.29 18.84
CA ALA A 70 -8.05 -5.93 18.80
C ALA A 70 -6.85 -4.98 18.61
N TYR A 71 -6.50 -4.74 17.34
CA TYR A 71 -5.39 -3.88 16.97
C TYR A 71 -5.90 -2.47 16.73
N HIS A 72 -5.44 -1.54 17.56
CA HIS A 72 -5.59 -0.11 17.35
C HIS A 72 -4.24 0.43 16.90
N SER A 73 -4.17 0.84 15.63
CA SER A 73 -2.93 1.38 15.09
C SER A 73 -2.63 2.74 15.73
N PRO A 74 -1.38 2.99 16.18
CA PRO A 74 -0.96 4.33 16.54
C PRO A 74 -0.75 5.20 15.28
N TYR A 75 -0.80 4.60 14.09
CA TYR A 75 -0.48 5.25 12.84
C TYR A 75 -1.73 5.69 12.07
N THR A 76 -1.63 6.86 11.43
CA THR A 76 -2.69 7.41 10.57
C THR A 76 -2.10 8.09 9.34
N ILE A 77 -2.93 8.27 8.31
CA ILE A 77 -2.65 9.21 7.22
C ILE A 77 -3.30 10.55 7.60
N ASN A 78 -2.48 11.55 7.90
CA ASN A 78 -2.94 12.87 8.27
C ASN A 78 -3.24 13.72 7.02
N LEU A 79 -4.52 13.87 6.72
CA LEU A 79 -5.05 14.70 5.63
C LEU A 79 -5.83 15.92 6.15
N SER A 80 -5.53 16.38 7.37
CA SER A 80 -6.22 17.55 7.97
C SER A 80 -6.08 18.83 7.15
N ASN A 81 -4.95 18.99 6.45
CA ASN A 81 -4.67 20.10 5.54
C ASN A 81 -4.86 19.72 4.05
N ALA A 82 -5.75 18.77 3.78
CA ALA A 82 -6.10 18.34 2.44
C ALA A 82 -6.57 19.51 1.56
N LEU A 83 -6.06 19.57 0.34
CA LEU A 83 -6.52 20.52 -0.67
C LEU A 83 -7.97 20.21 -1.07
N PRO A 84 -8.76 21.22 -1.46
CA PRO A 84 -10.15 21.02 -1.84
C PRO A 84 -10.32 19.98 -2.97
N GLY A 85 -11.36 19.15 -2.84
CA GLY A 85 -11.80 18.25 -3.90
C GLY A 85 -10.99 16.96 -4.05
N ILE A 86 -10.04 16.65 -3.17
CA ILE A 86 -9.28 15.38 -3.25
C ILE A 86 -10.16 14.13 -3.18
N THR A 87 -11.35 14.21 -2.58
CA THR A 87 -12.33 13.11 -2.52
C THR A 87 -13.31 13.06 -3.70
N ARG A 88 -13.38 14.12 -4.53
CA ARG A 88 -14.41 14.25 -5.56
C ARG A 88 -14.29 13.15 -6.61
N GLY A 89 -15.34 12.36 -6.78
CA GLY A 89 -15.38 11.30 -7.80
C GLY A 89 -14.40 10.16 -7.55
N LEU A 90 -13.77 10.09 -6.37
CA LEU A 90 -13.27 8.81 -5.87
C LEU A 90 -14.48 7.88 -5.77
N LEU A 91 -14.30 6.63 -6.16
CA LEU A 91 -15.41 5.70 -6.24
C LEU A 91 -16.14 5.62 -4.89
N PRO A 92 -17.45 5.89 -4.80
CA PRO A 92 -18.23 5.52 -3.61
C PRO A 92 -18.38 3.99 -3.47
N ARG A 93 -17.93 3.21 -4.48
CA ARG A 93 -17.59 1.77 -4.53
C ARG A 93 -17.13 1.46 -5.97
N THR A 94 -16.08 0.67 -6.13
CA THR A 94 -15.53 0.28 -7.45
C THR A 94 -16.57 -0.45 -8.30
N PRO A 95 -16.71 -0.12 -9.61
CA PRO A 95 -17.62 -0.80 -10.50
C PRO A 95 -17.28 -2.28 -10.64
N PHE A 96 -18.35 -3.03 -10.72
CA PHE A 96 -18.46 -4.47 -10.87
C PHE A 96 -17.95 -4.93 -12.24
N GLN A 97 -17.03 -5.90 -12.27
CA GLN A 97 -17.01 -6.87 -13.36
C GLN A 97 -16.68 -8.26 -12.81
N ARG A 98 -17.67 -9.15 -12.91
CA ARG A 98 -17.55 -10.59 -12.68
C ARG A 98 -16.79 -11.20 -13.85
N THR A 99 -15.51 -11.51 -13.68
CA THR A 99 -14.99 -12.76 -14.24
C THR A 99 -13.98 -13.31 -13.24
N ALA A 100 -14.19 -14.55 -12.81
CA ALA A 100 -13.27 -15.30 -11.95
C ALA A 100 -11.96 -15.68 -12.69
N GLN A 101 -11.55 -14.91 -13.70
CA GLN A 101 -10.51 -15.29 -14.67
C GLN A 101 -9.31 -14.34 -14.65
N THR A 102 -9.38 -13.18 -13.98
CA THR A 102 -8.26 -12.23 -13.88
C THR A 102 -8.10 -11.74 -12.44
N ALA A 103 -7.28 -12.43 -11.64
CA ALA A 103 -6.97 -12.03 -10.26
C ALA A 103 -5.97 -10.86 -10.14
N TRP A 104 -5.46 -10.37 -11.28
CA TRP A 104 -4.35 -9.43 -11.32
C TRP A 104 -4.79 -8.05 -11.79
N GLY A 105 -4.86 -7.12 -10.84
CA GLY A 105 -5.02 -5.69 -10.99
C GLY A 105 -6.47 -5.25 -11.20
N PRO A 106 -6.80 -3.97 -10.90
CA PRO A 106 -8.07 -3.42 -11.36
C PRO A 106 -8.17 -3.63 -12.86
N HIS A 107 -9.35 -4.08 -13.31
CA HIS A 107 -9.60 -4.32 -14.73
C HIS A 107 -9.18 -3.07 -15.53
N LYS A 108 -8.52 -3.27 -16.67
CA LYS A 108 -8.00 -2.19 -17.54
C LYS A 108 -9.05 -1.14 -17.92
N PHE A 109 -10.34 -1.49 -17.75
CA PHE A 109 -11.50 -0.69 -18.07
C PHE A 109 -12.17 -0.04 -16.85
N ASN A 110 -11.47 0.10 -15.71
CA ASN A 110 -11.96 0.98 -14.66
C ASN A 110 -12.20 2.38 -15.24
N ARG A 111 -13.35 2.98 -14.97
CA ARG A 111 -13.64 4.34 -15.45
C ARG A 111 -12.80 5.29 -14.60
N PRO A 112 -11.76 5.93 -15.17
CA PRO A 112 -10.89 6.80 -14.40
C PRO A 112 -11.73 7.95 -13.81
N PRO A 113 -11.40 8.42 -12.60
CA PRO A 113 -12.07 9.59 -12.05
C PRO A 113 -11.87 10.78 -12.99
N LYS A 114 -12.89 11.64 -13.10
CA LYS A 114 -12.73 12.93 -13.78
C LYS A 114 -11.88 13.83 -12.89
N LEU A 115 -10.61 13.98 -13.24
CA LEU A 115 -9.70 14.86 -12.51
C LEU A 115 -9.95 16.33 -12.87
N PRO A 116 -9.96 17.24 -11.87
CA PRO A 116 -9.94 18.67 -12.16
C PRO A 116 -8.62 19.04 -12.85
N THR A 117 -8.67 20.02 -13.74
CA THR A 117 -7.47 20.56 -14.40
C THR A 117 -6.66 21.43 -13.43
N GLY A 118 -5.36 21.61 -13.73
CA GLY A 118 -4.48 22.54 -13.01
C GLY A 118 -4.07 22.12 -11.61
N GLN A 119 -4.29 20.86 -11.21
CA GLN A 119 -3.83 20.36 -9.92
C GLN A 119 -2.32 20.09 -9.92
N GLY A 120 -1.64 20.41 -8.82
CA GLY A 120 -0.21 20.14 -8.65
C GLY A 120 0.08 18.75 -8.06
N ALA A 121 1.37 18.41 -7.96
CA ALA A 121 1.84 17.13 -7.42
C ALA A 121 1.29 16.84 -6.00
N ALA A 122 1.28 17.84 -5.13
CA ALA A 122 0.77 17.69 -3.76
C ALA A 122 -0.71 17.26 -3.72
N TRP A 123 -1.54 17.80 -4.62
CA TRP A 123 -2.95 17.40 -4.71
C TRP A 123 -3.11 15.95 -5.16
N LEU A 124 -2.31 15.51 -6.14
CA LEU A 124 -2.30 14.13 -6.63
C LEU A 124 -1.89 13.16 -5.51
N GLN A 125 -0.87 13.52 -4.73
CA GLN A 125 -0.39 12.73 -3.59
C GLN A 125 -1.46 12.60 -2.50
N GLN A 126 -2.07 13.71 -2.08
CA GLN A 126 -3.13 13.71 -1.07
C GLN A 126 -4.33 12.87 -1.52
N ARG A 127 -4.72 12.99 -2.79
CA ARG A 127 -5.79 12.20 -3.37
C ARG A 127 -5.45 10.70 -3.40
N LEU A 128 -4.24 10.34 -3.79
CA LEU A 128 -3.76 8.95 -3.76
C LEU A 128 -3.83 8.39 -2.33
N LEU A 129 -3.28 9.11 -1.35
CA LEU A 129 -3.27 8.68 0.04
C LEU A 129 -4.68 8.63 0.66
N THR A 130 -5.63 9.42 0.16
CA THR A 130 -7.04 9.31 0.53
C THR A 130 -7.59 7.93 0.18
N VAL A 131 -7.28 7.39 -1.01
CA VAL A 131 -7.73 6.04 -1.41
C VAL A 131 -7.10 4.96 -0.53
N TYR A 132 -5.81 5.05 -0.24
CA TYR A 132 -5.15 4.13 0.70
C TYR A 132 -5.82 4.14 2.08
N SER A 133 -6.20 5.32 2.60
CA SER A 133 -6.84 5.43 3.92
C SER A 133 -8.16 4.66 4.02
N GLN A 134 -8.89 4.53 2.92
CA GLN A 134 -10.16 3.81 2.85
C GLN A 134 -9.99 2.29 2.88
N ALA A 135 -8.79 1.80 2.56
CA ALA A 135 -8.48 0.37 2.54
C ALA A 135 -7.91 -0.13 3.88
N ILE A 136 -7.56 0.74 4.83
CA ILE A 136 -6.98 0.34 6.12
C ILE A 136 -7.90 -0.66 6.83
N GLY A 137 -7.32 -1.79 7.28
CA GLY A 137 -8.03 -2.88 7.93
C GLY A 137 -8.65 -3.92 6.99
N VAL A 138 -8.54 -3.74 5.68
CA VAL A 138 -8.86 -4.78 4.70
C VAL A 138 -7.85 -5.91 4.84
N THR A 139 -8.31 -7.17 4.91
CA THR A 139 -7.44 -8.34 5.06
C THR A 139 -6.58 -8.61 3.84
N TYR A 140 -5.45 -9.28 4.02
CA TYR A 140 -4.62 -9.72 2.91
C TYR A 140 -5.34 -10.82 2.13
N GLN A 141 -5.55 -10.62 0.83
CA GLN A 141 -6.05 -11.65 -0.11
C GLN A 141 -5.48 -11.42 -1.50
N HIS A 142 -5.22 -12.46 -2.30
CA HIS A 142 -4.82 -12.31 -3.71
C HIS A 142 -6.00 -11.90 -4.60
N HIS A 143 -6.57 -10.75 -4.30
CA HIS A 143 -7.73 -10.17 -4.91
C HIS A 143 -7.35 -8.85 -5.57
N TYR A 144 -7.93 -8.59 -6.74
CA TYR A 144 -7.71 -7.38 -7.50
C TYR A 144 -8.41 -6.12 -6.94
N ASN A 145 -9.32 -6.30 -5.96
CA ASN A 145 -10.16 -5.23 -5.43
C ASN A 145 -10.35 -5.42 -3.91
N PRO A 146 -10.00 -4.42 -3.07
CA PRO A 146 -10.04 -4.55 -1.62
C PRO A 146 -11.45 -4.73 -1.05
N PHE A 147 -12.48 -4.41 -1.84
CA PHE A 147 -13.88 -4.47 -1.42
C PHE A 147 -14.66 -5.61 -2.06
N TRP A 148 -14.04 -6.34 -3.00
CA TRP A 148 -14.66 -7.51 -3.60
C TRP A 148 -14.68 -8.66 -2.60
N LYS A 149 -15.87 -9.21 -2.37
CA LYS A 149 -16.06 -10.41 -1.57
C LYS A 149 -16.36 -11.58 -2.52
N PRO A 150 -15.49 -12.61 -2.59
CA PRO A 150 -15.78 -13.79 -3.39
C PRO A 150 -17.01 -14.54 -2.88
N ALA A 151 -17.70 -15.25 -3.78
CA ALA A 151 -18.78 -16.15 -3.40
C ALA A 151 -18.21 -17.42 -2.78
N GLN A 152 -18.88 -17.94 -1.74
CA GLN A 152 -18.50 -19.19 -1.08
C GLN A 152 -18.28 -20.32 -2.10
N GLY A 153 -17.14 -21.00 -2.00
CA GLY A 153 -16.71 -22.07 -2.91
C GLY A 153 -15.97 -21.64 -4.19
N SER A 154 -15.61 -20.36 -4.36
CA SER A 154 -14.82 -19.85 -5.51
C SER A 154 -13.45 -20.55 -5.67
N PRO A 155 -12.76 -20.57 -6.82
CA PRO A 155 -11.37 -21.05 -6.86
C PRO A 155 -10.38 -20.10 -6.15
N TRP A 156 -10.75 -18.83 -5.95
CA TRP A 156 -9.91 -17.78 -5.35
C TRP A 156 -9.93 -17.78 -3.81
N ASN A 157 -9.96 -18.96 -3.19
CA ASN A 157 -10.54 -19.10 -1.84
C ASN A 157 -9.62 -18.92 -0.64
N VAL A 158 -8.30 -18.88 -0.79
CA VAL A 158 -7.47 -19.01 0.41
C VAL A 158 -6.12 -18.36 0.22
N VAL A 159 -5.93 -17.20 0.84
CA VAL A 159 -4.61 -16.82 1.35
C VAL A 159 -4.73 -16.19 2.72
N SER A 160 -3.94 -16.67 3.66
CA SER A 160 -3.81 -16.21 5.05
C SER A 160 -4.98 -16.43 6.03
N ILE A 161 -6.23 -16.03 5.72
CA ILE A 161 -7.28 -15.92 6.78
C ILE A 161 -8.22 -17.13 6.90
N GLY A 162 -7.98 -18.18 6.11
CA GLY A 162 -8.78 -19.41 6.11
C GLY A 162 -10.27 -19.21 5.79
N SER A 163 -10.68 -18.02 5.33
CA SER A 163 -12.06 -17.67 5.04
C SER A 163 -12.17 -16.77 3.82
N GLN A 164 -13.32 -16.85 3.15
CA GLN A 164 -13.61 -16.09 1.93
C GLN A 164 -14.21 -14.75 2.30
N ASP A 165 -13.33 -13.77 2.50
CA ASP A 165 -13.74 -12.40 2.77
C ASP A 165 -13.12 -11.43 1.76
N ARG A 166 -13.43 -10.15 1.93
CA ARG A 166 -12.75 -9.07 1.23
C ARG A 166 -11.24 -9.14 1.45
N GLY A 167 -10.48 -8.62 0.51
CA GLY A 167 -9.06 -8.46 0.72
C GLY A 167 -8.34 -7.96 -0.51
N ILE A 168 -7.04 -7.73 -0.37
CA ILE A 168 -6.17 -7.31 -1.46
C ILE A 168 -4.72 -7.66 -1.12
N ASP A 169 -3.88 -7.90 -2.12
CA ASP A 169 -2.45 -8.12 -1.93
C ASP A 169 -1.67 -6.83 -2.19
N CYS A 170 -0.36 -6.88 -2.04
CA CYS A 170 0.50 -5.71 -2.05
C CYS A 170 0.45 -4.93 -3.38
N THR A 171 0.56 -5.61 -4.51
CA THR A 171 0.64 -4.97 -5.83
C THR A 171 -0.73 -4.72 -6.46
N ASN A 172 -1.75 -5.49 -6.07
CA ASN A 172 -3.12 -5.09 -6.35
C ASN A 172 -3.51 -3.83 -5.57
N LEU A 173 -3.06 -3.65 -4.32
CA LEU A 173 -3.36 -2.46 -3.53
C LEU A 173 -2.80 -1.20 -4.20
N THR A 174 -1.54 -1.24 -4.64
CA THR A 174 -0.91 -0.12 -5.35
C THR A 174 -1.64 0.18 -6.66
N ALA A 175 -1.92 -0.85 -7.47
CA ALA A 175 -2.61 -0.68 -8.74
C ALA A 175 -4.03 -0.13 -8.56
N PHE A 176 -4.77 -0.64 -7.57
CA PHE A 176 -6.10 -0.15 -7.19
C PHE A 176 -6.05 1.33 -6.79
N ALA A 177 -5.14 1.69 -5.87
CA ALA A 177 -5.06 3.04 -5.35
C ALA A 177 -4.77 4.06 -6.45
N TYR A 178 -3.81 3.78 -7.33
CA TYR A 178 -3.47 4.65 -8.46
C TYR A 178 -4.60 4.74 -9.51
N ALA A 179 -5.31 3.64 -9.76
CA ALA A 179 -6.42 3.62 -10.69
C ALA A 179 -7.62 4.44 -10.17
N ASP A 180 -8.02 4.24 -8.91
CA ASP A 180 -9.15 4.96 -8.31
C ASP A 180 -8.83 6.44 -8.03
N ALA A 181 -7.62 6.72 -7.56
CA ALA A 181 -7.22 8.09 -7.26
C ALA A 181 -7.04 8.92 -8.53
N LEU A 182 -6.30 8.38 -9.51
CA LEU A 182 -5.73 9.18 -10.59
C LEU A 182 -6.10 8.67 -11.99
N GLY A 183 -6.79 7.53 -12.09
CA GLY A 183 -7.06 6.90 -13.38
C GLY A 183 -5.81 6.29 -14.03
N ILE A 184 -4.71 6.16 -13.28
CA ILE A 184 -3.49 5.52 -13.76
C ILE A 184 -3.71 4.01 -13.65
N TRP A 185 -3.80 3.34 -14.78
CA TRP A 185 -3.87 1.89 -14.79
C TRP A 185 -2.46 1.31 -14.76
N MET A 186 -2.25 0.28 -13.94
CA MET A 186 -1.05 -0.56 -13.98
C MET A 186 -1.40 -2.01 -13.65
N THR A 187 -0.54 -2.95 -14.07
CA THR A 187 -0.68 -4.36 -13.71
C THR A 187 -0.59 -4.57 -12.20
N GLY A 188 -1.38 -5.50 -11.66
CA GLY A 188 -1.27 -6.00 -10.29
C GLY A 188 -0.36 -7.23 -10.15
N MET A 189 0.32 -7.67 -11.22
CA MET A 189 1.29 -8.78 -11.11
C MET A 189 2.63 -8.25 -10.58
N THR A 190 3.09 -8.75 -9.44
CA THR A 190 4.26 -8.19 -8.73
C THR A 190 5.49 -8.02 -9.61
N THR A 191 5.95 -9.10 -10.26
CA THR A 191 7.11 -9.04 -11.15
C THR A 191 6.93 -8.01 -12.27
N ARG A 192 5.75 -7.95 -12.91
CA ARG A 192 5.50 -7.02 -14.02
C ARG A 192 5.40 -5.58 -13.56
N GLN A 193 4.78 -5.34 -12.40
CA GLN A 193 4.66 -4.01 -11.81
C GLN A 193 6.06 -3.48 -11.44
N ALA A 194 6.89 -4.32 -10.83
CA ALA A 194 8.29 -4.02 -10.51
C ALA A 194 9.15 -3.78 -11.76
N GLY A 195 8.78 -4.32 -12.93
CA GLY A 195 9.54 -4.12 -14.15
C GLY A 195 9.12 -2.90 -14.98
N ILE A 196 8.10 -2.15 -14.55
CA ILE A 196 7.70 -0.89 -15.21
C ILE A 196 8.89 0.07 -15.20
N GLY A 197 9.34 0.50 -16.38
CA GLY A 197 10.49 1.41 -16.52
C GLY A 197 11.87 0.76 -16.42
N ILE A 198 11.95 -0.54 -16.10
CA ILE A 198 13.21 -1.30 -16.01
C ILE A 198 13.31 -2.32 -17.14
N THR A 199 12.26 -3.13 -17.35
CA THR A 199 12.28 -4.21 -18.33
C THR A 199 11.86 -3.69 -19.72
N PRO A 200 12.70 -3.88 -20.77
CA PRO A 200 12.33 -3.49 -22.13
C PRO A 200 11.00 -4.11 -22.58
N GLY A 201 10.11 -3.28 -23.16
CA GLY A 201 8.80 -3.71 -23.67
C GLY A 201 7.68 -3.74 -22.62
N TRP A 202 7.97 -3.46 -21.34
CA TRP A 202 6.95 -3.51 -20.27
C TRP A 202 6.23 -2.17 -20.04
N GLN A 203 6.46 -1.16 -20.88
CA GLN A 203 5.77 0.13 -20.84
C GLN A 203 4.26 -0.02 -21.07
N SER A 204 3.81 -1.09 -21.73
CA SER A 204 2.40 -1.38 -21.97
C SER A 204 1.64 -1.84 -20.72
N TRP A 205 2.33 -2.14 -19.62
CA TRP A 205 1.75 -2.53 -18.33
C TRP A 205 1.40 -1.34 -17.42
N ILE A 206 1.49 -0.13 -17.96
CA ILE A 206 1.03 1.10 -17.32
C ILE A 206 0.36 2.00 -18.37
N SER A 207 -0.67 2.73 -17.97
CA SER A 207 -1.35 3.73 -18.80
C SER A 207 -1.60 4.98 -17.97
N ILE A 208 -1.01 6.10 -18.39
CA ILE A 208 -1.17 7.41 -17.75
C ILE A 208 -2.22 8.19 -18.54
N PRO A 209 -3.30 8.69 -17.91
CA PRO A 209 -4.33 9.43 -18.62
C PRO A 209 -3.79 10.79 -19.11
N PRO A 210 -4.19 11.27 -20.31
CA PRO A 210 -3.67 12.51 -20.89
C PRO A 210 -3.73 13.75 -19.98
N PRO A 211 -4.76 13.96 -19.13
CA PRO A 211 -4.79 15.11 -18.21
C PRO A 211 -3.65 15.14 -17.17
N LEU A 212 -2.94 14.04 -16.98
CA LEU A 212 -1.78 13.94 -16.07
C LEU A 212 -0.43 14.02 -16.80
N ALA A 213 -0.44 14.18 -18.13
CA ALA A 213 0.78 14.37 -18.90
C ALA A 213 1.54 15.60 -18.38
N GLY A 214 2.77 15.39 -17.90
CA GLY A 214 3.64 16.42 -17.33
C GLY A 214 3.69 16.48 -15.80
N LEU A 215 2.74 15.86 -15.09
CA LEU A 215 2.77 15.72 -13.63
C LEU A 215 3.08 14.28 -13.20
N VAL A 216 2.92 13.33 -14.12
CA VAL A 216 3.17 11.92 -13.90
C VAL A 216 4.16 11.40 -14.92
N GLN A 217 5.22 10.75 -14.44
CA GLN A 217 6.24 10.11 -15.28
C GLN A 217 6.72 8.83 -14.61
N VAL A 218 7.17 7.84 -15.40
CA VAL A 218 7.83 6.67 -14.85
C VAL A 218 9.27 7.04 -14.48
N GLN A 219 9.56 7.13 -13.18
CA GLN A 219 10.89 7.38 -12.65
C GLN A 219 11.33 6.22 -11.74
N ILE A 220 12.55 5.73 -11.96
CA ILE A 220 13.16 4.68 -11.14
C ILE A 220 14.22 5.30 -10.24
N LEU A 221 14.06 5.15 -8.92
CA LEU A 221 15.09 5.50 -7.96
C LEU A 221 15.79 4.24 -7.46
N LYS A 222 17.11 4.31 -7.41
CA LYS A 222 17.92 3.25 -6.83
C LYS A 222 18.13 3.55 -5.35
N PRO A 223 17.96 2.56 -4.47
CA PRO A 223 18.34 2.72 -3.09
C PRO A 223 19.87 2.77 -2.94
N PRO A 224 20.38 3.22 -1.79
CA PRO A 224 21.82 3.32 -1.56
C PRO A 224 22.50 1.94 -1.60
N ALA A 225 23.74 1.91 -2.10
CA ALA A 225 24.53 0.68 -2.19
C ALA A 225 24.92 0.12 -0.82
N VAL A 226 25.11 0.99 0.17
CA VAL A 226 25.37 0.65 1.57
C VAL A 226 24.08 0.84 2.37
N ARG A 227 23.81 -0.06 3.34
CA ARG A 227 22.59 -0.04 4.19
C ARG A 227 22.97 0.20 5.65
N ASN A 228 23.08 1.46 6.02
CA ASN A 228 23.40 1.91 7.37
C ASN A 228 22.54 3.14 7.74
N GLN A 229 22.68 3.64 8.96
CA GLN A 229 21.84 4.74 9.45
C GLN A 229 21.91 6.00 8.57
N THR A 230 23.12 6.38 8.14
CA THR A 230 23.34 7.57 7.31
C THR A 230 22.65 7.42 5.95
N THR A 231 22.84 6.28 5.29
CA THR A 231 22.25 6.00 3.98
C THR A 231 20.73 5.80 4.04
N TYR A 232 20.22 5.27 5.15
CA TYR A 232 18.79 5.23 5.44
C TYR A 232 18.18 6.63 5.44
N GLN A 233 18.77 7.57 6.17
CA GLN A 233 18.26 8.93 6.23
C GLN A 233 18.28 9.61 4.86
N THR A 234 19.38 9.47 4.10
CA THR A 234 19.46 9.97 2.73
C THR A 234 18.40 9.36 1.82
N PHE A 235 18.17 8.05 1.93
CA PHE A 235 17.18 7.35 1.14
C PHE A 235 15.76 7.87 1.45
N VAL A 236 15.37 7.88 2.72
CA VAL A 236 14.07 8.40 3.17
C VAL A 236 13.85 9.85 2.74
N ASN A 237 14.88 10.71 2.85
CA ASN A 237 14.80 12.11 2.42
C ASN A 237 14.63 12.26 0.90
N SER A 238 15.03 11.26 0.12
CA SER A 238 14.85 11.26 -1.34
C SER A 238 13.46 10.82 -1.77
N LEU A 239 12.71 10.11 -0.91
CA LEU A 239 11.38 9.60 -1.19
C LEU A 239 10.33 10.70 -1.19
N GLN A 240 9.23 10.45 -1.90
CA GLN A 240 8.08 11.33 -1.98
C GLN A 240 6.81 10.55 -1.66
N PRO A 241 5.79 11.20 -1.05
CA PRO A 241 4.51 10.56 -0.82
C PRO A 241 3.96 9.91 -2.10
N GLY A 242 3.51 8.65 -1.97
CA GLY A 242 3.00 7.86 -3.09
C GLY A 242 4.06 7.03 -3.84
N ASP A 243 5.35 7.21 -3.58
CA ASP A 243 6.39 6.35 -4.12
C ASP A 243 6.12 4.87 -3.80
N ILE A 244 6.23 4.01 -4.81
CA ILE A 244 6.08 2.56 -4.66
C ILE A 244 7.48 1.95 -4.52
N LEU A 245 7.75 1.31 -3.39
CA LEU A 245 9.01 0.61 -3.13
C LEU A 245 8.78 -0.88 -3.35
N PHE A 246 9.58 -1.48 -4.24
CA PHE A 246 9.55 -2.93 -4.47
C PHE A 246 10.57 -3.62 -3.58
N ILE A 247 10.13 -4.69 -2.92
CA ILE A 247 10.91 -5.42 -1.93
C ILE A 247 11.21 -6.81 -2.46
N ASN A 248 12.48 -7.20 -2.38
CA ASN A 248 12.92 -8.53 -2.80
C ASN A 248 13.01 -9.48 -1.61
N LYS A 249 12.91 -10.79 -1.87
CA LYS A 249 13.13 -11.81 -0.83
C LYS A 249 14.54 -11.76 -0.22
N LYS A 250 15.54 -11.36 -1.00
CA LYS A 250 16.94 -11.28 -0.59
C LYS A 250 17.44 -9.83 -0.65
N PRO A 251 18.33 -9.41 0.25
CA PRO A 251 18.94 -8.09 0.18
C PRO A 251 19.64 -7.82 -1.17
N THR A 252 19.42 -6.62 -1.69
CA THR A 252 19.91 -6.18 -3.00
C THR A 252 20.82 -4.95 -2.94
N ALA A 253 21.32 -4.61 -1.75
CA ALA A 253 22.28 -3.52 -1.57
C ALA A 253 23.42 -3.57 -2.62
N GLY A 254 23.55 -2.49 -3.39
CA GLY A 254 24.57 -2.34 -4.43
C GLY A 254 24.33 -3.11 -5.75
N LYS A 255 23.19 -3.80 -5.89
CA LYS A 255 22.84 -4.55 -7.10
C LYS A 255 21.98 -3.71 -8.05
N GLN A 256 21.95 -4.12 -9.32
CA GLN A 256 20.96 -3.57 -10.26
C GLN A 256 19.55 -4.04 -9.87
N PRO A 257 18.52 -3.24 -10.17
CA PRO A 257 17.14 -3.66 -9.95
C PRO A 257 16.84 -5.02 -10.59
N ASN A 258 16.16 -5.89 -9.85
CA ASN A 258 15.78 -7.23 -10.29
C ASN A 258 14.27 -7.45 -10.08
N PRO A 259 13.42 -6.99 -11.03
CA PRO A 259 11.97 -7.13 -10.93
C PRO A 259 11.48 -8.57 -10.72
N SER A 260 12.20 -9.56 -11.27
CA SER A 260 11.87 -10.99 -11.11
C SER A 260 12.10 -11.51 -9.68
N GLY A 261 12.89 -10.79 -8.87
CA GLY A 261 13.11 -11.11 -7.46
C GLY A 261 12.19 -10.38 -6.49
N SER A 262 11.32 -9.49 -7.00
CA SER A 262 10.39 -8.72 -6.18
C SER A 262 9.22 -9.58 -5.74
N VAL A 263 8.99 -9.57 -4.44
CA VAL A 263 7.95 -10.39 -3.79
C VAL A 263 6.88 -9.52 -3.14
N HIS A 264 7.20 -8.26 -2.84
CA HIS A 264 6.29 -7.35 -2.16
C HIS A 264 6.39 -5.91 -2.69
N ALA A 265 5.33 -5.12 -2.48
CA ALA A 265 5.30 -3.70 -2.80
C ALA A 265 4.65 -2.89 -1.67
N ILE A 266 5.27 -1.76 -1.35
CA ILE A 266 4.82 -0.85 -0.30
C ILE A 266 4.74 0.58 -0.84
N THR A 267 3.91 1.41 -0.23
CA THR A 267 3.78 2.83 -0.62
C THR A 267 4.26 3.73 0.50
N TYR A 268 5.15 4.67 0.19
CA TYR A 268 5.67 5.63 1.16
C TYR A 268 4.66 6.75 1.46
N LEU A 269 4.43 7.04 2.74
CA LEU A 269 3.48 8.09 3.17
C LEU A 269 4.12 9.48 3.24
N GLY A 270 5.44 9.53 3.49
CA GLY A 270 6.16 10.79 3.71
C GLY A 270 5.50 11.66 4.77
N SER A 271 5.45 12.97 4.55
CA SER A 271 4.92 13.94 5.52
C SER A 271 3.44 13.76 5.90
N TYR A 272 2.70 12.89 5.20
CA TYR A 272 1.31 12.56 5.53
C TYR A 272 1.20 11.41 6.54
N GLY A 273 2.28 10.67 6.78
CA GLY A 273 2.34 9.69 7.87
C GLY A 273 2.30 10.39 9.22
N SER A 274 1.48 9.87 10.14
CA SER A 274 1.45 10.34 11.52
C SER A 274 1.42 9.17 12.50
N GLN A 275 2.05 9.36 13.65
CA GLN A 275 1.98 8.49 14.81
C GLN A 275 1.41 9.28 15.99
N ASP A 276 0.31 8.80 16.57
CA ASP A 276 -0.35 9.41 17.73
C ASP A 276 -0.62 10.92 17.55
N GLY A 277 -0.96 11.32 16.32
CA GLY A 277 -1.21 12.71 15.92
C GLY A 277 0.04 13.54 15.60
N SER A 278 1.25 13.02 15.85
CA SER A 278 2.51 13.67 15.49
C SER A 278 2.99 13.23 14.10
N PRO A 279 3.57 14.12 13.26
CA PRO A 279 4.13 13.72 11.98
C PRO A 279 5.23 12.67 12.13
N ASN A 280 5.17 11.61 11.34
CA ASN A 280 6.22 10.60 11.24
C ASN A 280 6.43 10.28 9.75
N PRO A 281 7.51 10.82 9.12
CA PRO A 281 7.73 10.65 7.71
C PRO A 281 8.11 9.21 7.32
N ASN A 282 8.51 8.39 8.29
CA ASN A 282 9.11 7.07 8.05
C ASN A 282 8.04 5.96 8.09
N LEU A 283 6.86 6.26 7.57
CA LEU A 283 5.74 5.33 7.53
C LEU A 283 5.43 4.91 6.10
N ILE A 284 5.06 3.65 5.94
CA ILE A 284 4.59 3.05 4.69
C ILE A 284 3.19 2.48 4.89
N ILE A 285 2.46 2.30 3.80
CA ILE A 285 1.24 1.51 3.76
C ILE A 285 1.41 0.38 2.74
N ASP A 286 0.97 -0.80 3.11
CA ASP A 286 1.03 -2.00 2.29
C ASP A 286 -0.12 -2.95 2.64
N SER A 287 -0.25 -4.04 1.87
CA SER A 287 -1.04 -5.21 2.25
C SER A 287 -0.13 -6.43 2.28
N THR A 288 0.11 -6.98 3.46
CA THR A 288 1.06 -8.09 3.66
C THR A 288 0.49 -9.19 4.55
N GLY A 289 1.08 -10.38 4.52
CA GLY A 289 0.77 -11.45 5.47
C GLY A 289 1.27 -11.19 6.89
N ASN A 290 1.19 -12.21 7.76
CA ASN A 290 1.65 -12.14 9.14
C ASN A 290 3.13 -12.55 9.33
N ALA A 291 3.82 -12.94 8.25
CA ALA A 291 5.14 -13.55 8.31
C ALA A 291 6.13 -12.83 7.36
N PRO A 292 7.23 -12.26 7.87
CA PRO A 292 7.58 -12.13 9.29
C PRO A 292 6.62 -11.20 10.04
N PRO A 293 6.51 -11.30 11.38
CA PRO A 293 5.66 -10.38 12.14
C PRO A 293 6.18 -8.95 12.02
N HIS A 294 5.24 -8.01 11.85
CA HIS A 294 5.52 -6.58 11.84
C HIS A 294 5.11 -5.97 13.16
N PHE A 295 5.91 -5.04 13.68
CA PHE A 295 5.65 -4.42 14.98
C PHE A 295 5.39 -2.92 14.83
N ASP A 296 4.43 -2.39 15.60
CA ASP A 296 4.30 -0.96 15.76
C ASP A 296 5.32 -0.40 16.77
N SER A 297 5.27 0.91 16.97
CA SER A 297 6.16 1.65 17.86
C SER A 297 5.93 1.31 19.34
N ASN A 298 4.79 0.69 19.67
CA ASN A 298 4.45 0.20 21.00
C ASN A 298 4.82 -1.29 21.16
N GLY A 299 5.52 -1.89 20.19
CA GLY A 299 5.91 -3.30 20.21
C GLY A 299 4.74 -4.27 20.00
N LYS A 300 3.58 -3.80 19.52
CA LYS A 300 2.44 -4.67 19.21
C LYS A 300 2.56 -5.22 17.79
N ILE A 301 2.18 -6.47 17.61
CA ILE A 301 2.09 -7.09 16.29
C ILE A 301 0.98 -6.39 15.50
N ILE A 302 1.34 -5.90 14.33
CA ILE A 302 0.42 -5.33 13.36
C ILE A 302 -0.16 -6.49 12.53
N PRO A 303 -1.49 -6.68 12.47
CA PRO A 303 -2.11 -7.74 11.70
C PRO A 303 -1.76 -7.72 10.21
N GLY A 304 -1.96 -8.85 9.55
CA GLY A 304 -1.92 -8.98 8.10
C GLY A 304 -3.08 -8.26 7.43
N GLY A 305 -2.85 -7.83 6.19
CA GLY A 305 -3.72 -6.96 5.42
C GLY A 305 -3.19 -5.54 5.34
N VAL A 306 -4.10 -4.62 4.98
CA VAL A 306 -3.80 -3.23 4.70
C VAL A 306 -3.60 -2.44 5.98
N HIS A 307 -2.35 -2.12 6.28
CA HIS A 307 -2.00 -1.34 7.47
C HIS A 307 -0.86 -0.37 7.20
N ILE A 308 -0.73 0.63 8.08
CA ILE A 308 0.42 1.52 8.11
C ILE A 308 1.49 0.88 9.00
N ARG A 309 2.74 0.92 8.57
CA ARG A 309 3.87 0.29 9.26
C ARG A 309 5.10 1.20 9.22
N PRO A 310 6.06 1.01 10.15
CA PRO A 310 7.34 1.69 10.07
C PRO A 310 8.17 1.20 8.87
N LEU A 311 8.71 2.13 8.10
CA LEU A 311 9.89 1.88 7.27
C LEU A 311 11.11 1.90 8.19
N GLY A 312 11.39 0.78 8.85
CA GLY A 312 12.41 0.69 9.90
C GLY A 312 13.81 1.06 9.43
N ALA A 313 14.55 1.78 10.27
CA ALA A 313 15.97 2.04 10.06
C ALA A 313 16.80 0.76 10.30
N PRO A 314 18.01 0.63 9.73
CA PRO A 314 18.90 -0.52 9.95
C PRO A 314 19.06 -0.89 11.43
N GLY A 315 18.93 -2.17 11.76
CA GLY A 315 19.04 -2.68 13.13
C GLY A 315 17.76 -2.58 13.97
N THR A 316 16.67 -2.06 13.41
CA THR A 316 15.34 -2.11 14.05
C THR A 316 14.58 -3.38 13.66
N VAL A 317 13.55 -3.76 14.43
CA VAL A 317 12.73 -4.95 14.15
C VAL A 317 12.03 -4.91 12.79
N ASN A 318 11.81 -3.72 12.22
CA ASN A 318 11.18 -3.52 10.91
C ASN A 318 12.19 -3.09 9.83
N ASP A 319 13.49 -3.29 10.03
CA ASP A 319 14.53 -2.85 9.08
C ASP A 319 14.52 -3.62 7.76
N TRP A 320 13.78 -4.72 7.71
CA TRP A 320 13.67 -5.60 6.55
C TRP A 320 13.24 -4.84 5.29
N TYR A 321 12.27 -3.92 5.39
CA TYR A 321 11.82 -3.11 4.25
C TYR A 321 12.98 -2.34 3.61
N PHE A 322 13.78 -1.65 4.41
CA PHE A 322 14.90 -0.87 3.91
C PHE A 322 16.08 -1.72 3.46
N THR A 323 16.35 -2.84 4.11
CA THR A 323 17.46 -3.73 3.73
C THR A 323 17.16 -4.54 2.47
N HIS A 324 15.89 -4.72 2.14
CA HIS A 324 15.42 -5.54 1.01
C HIS A 324 14.80 -4.74 -0.15
N VAL A 325 14.63 -3.42 -0.02
CA VAL A 325 14.16 -2.58 -1.13
C VAL A 325 15.12 -2.69 -2.32
N ASP A 326 14.56 -3.09 -3.46
CA ASP A 326 15.24 -3.26 -4.73
C ASP A 326 15.34 -1.94 -5.49
N HIS A 327 14.19 -1.29 -5.69
CA HIS A 327 14.09 0.01 -6.32
C HIS A 327 12.77 0.68 -5.94
N VAL A 328 12.65 1.95 -6.36
CA VAL A 328 11.43 2.74 -6.17
C VAL A 328 10.88 3.13 -7.53
N LEU A 329 9.59 2.89 -7.74
CA LEU A 329 8.82 3.46 -8.83
C LEU A 329 8.13 4.73 -8.33
N ARG A 330 8.60 5.87 -8.82
CA ARG A 330 7.95 7.15 -8.65
C ARG A 330 7.11 7.46 -9.87
N LEU A 331 5.84 7.78 -9.64
CA LEU A 331 4.91 8.18 -10.69
C LEU A 331 4.58 9.67 -10.61
N ILE A 332 4.25 10.19 -9.43
CA ILE A 332 3.94 11.61 -9.26
C ILE A 332 5.25 12.39 -9.15
N VAL A 333 5.49 13.28 -10.10
CA VAL A 333 6.73 14.08 -10.16
C VAL A 333 6.52 15.34 -9.33
N PRO A 334 7.45 15.68 -8.41
CA PRO A 334 7.41 16.96 -7.74
C PRO A 334 7.43 18.09 -8.79
N THR A 335 6.53 19.06 -8.65
CA THR A 335 6.63 20.29 -9.43
C THR A 335 8.01 20.90 -9.14
N PRO A 336 8.83 21.23 -10.16
CA PRO A 336 10.08 21.93 -9.91
C PRO A 336 9.75 23.18 -9.09
N THR A 337 10.29 23.27 -7.87
CA THR A 337 10.25 24.53 -7.13
C THR A 337 10.89 25.55 -8.06
N GLN A 338 10.11 26.51 -8.57
CA GLN A 338 10.71 27.63 -9.29
C GLN A 338 11.80 28.18 -8.38
N ALA A 339 13.05 28.12 -8.84
CA ALA A 339 14.16 28.72 -8.12
C ALA A 339 13.74 30.16 -7.79
N PRO A 340 14.03 30.67 -6.57
CA PRO A 340 13.73 32.05 -6.24
C PRO A 340 14.30 32.90 -7.37
N THR A 341 13.45 33.61 -8.10
CA THR A 341 13.90 34.58 -9.10
C THR A 341 14.69 35.60 -8.32
N GLY A 342 16.02 35.46 -8.34
CA GLY A 342 16.94 36.33 -7.63
C GLY A 342 16.59 37.75 -8.01
N GLY A 343 16.03 38.49 -7.05
CA GLY A 343 15.76 39.90 -7.20
C GLY A 343 17.09 40.55 -7.53
N SER A 344 17.22 40.99 -8.79
CA SER A 344 18.27 41.90 -9.21
C SER A 344 18.15 43.14 -8.33
N SER A 345 19.03 43.25 -7.33
CA SER A 345 19.28 44.53 -6.67
C SER A 345 20.01 45.39 -7.68
N ASN A 346 19.30 46.32 -8.32
CA ASN A 346 19.95 47.43 -8.99
C ASN A 346 20.67 48.27 -7.94
N THR A 347 21.99 48.28 -8.03
CA THR A 347 22.89 49.27 -7.42
C THR A 347 22.68 50.65 -8.01
#